data_AF-A0AAJ1RPU9-F1
#
_entry.id   AF-A0AAJ1RPU9-F1
#
_cell.length_a   1.000
_cell.length_b   1.000
_cell.length_c   1.000
_cell.angle_alpha   90.00
_cell.angle_beta   90.00
_cell.angle_gamma   90.00
#
_symmetry.space_group_name_H-M   'P 1'
#
loop_
_entity.id
_entity.type
_entity.pdbx_description
1 polymer ?
#
loop_
_entity_poly.entity_id
_entity_poly.type
_entity_poly.pdbx_seq_one_letter_code
_entity_poly.pdbx_strand_id
1 'polypeptide(L)'
;MTAKQLKNKLNKKTPLLMSPFGFALAACGGGGETTSSAVITPSFSLIGTSSQGNSLSLDLSNLVENSDTVNAAYEWYRDDVLVADRVDTEPETYELLQEDVGSQVHVVVNLTSTNDNLDGTFTTQSQTFKSFDSTAVQNINDPASGSLVLSGGSSAGAKLSVNASTITDIDGMGNFDFTWFRNGEEITDLQTWKNDPVNNVELKHLIMSDSEIQDRMDVAGPEKVFKIMIASGGQEIPFNKEPGEATSYSVEPEAWHLEIINNTFAKIQNFIDLKIEYVTEISDADIFVIISPLPGKDALSGFGDGVGSSGFGGPYGSALMMSYQTGLPSPKHLETDMDLLTTYWQEHPEGKKDWEEIFIHEVGHMLGLEHPWDELYSDTDQAVATSDDPHTHTLMGYSNTGEEGWFMDIDIAALQSIWGVSTATESQFEVYQADIGDEIYAQVSFTDGGGSLETLASDTVTIIA
;
A
#
# COMPACT_ATOMS: atom_id res chain seq x y z
N MET A 1 47.20 -19.87 14.29
CA MET A 1 48.18 -19.41 15.29
C MET A 1 47.69 -19.85 16.66
N THR A 2 48.53 -20.59 17.40
CA THR A 2 48.56 -20.78 18.88
C THR A 2 47.24 -20.96 19.64
N ALA A 3 47.00 -22.19 20.12
CA ALA A 3 46.06 -22.51 21.19
C ALA A 3 46.38 -21.71 22.47
N LYS A 4 45.40 -20.94 22.96
CA LYS A 4 45.50 -20.15 24.19
C LYS A 4 45.27 -21.07 25.39
N GLN A 5 46.29 -21.25 26.23
CA GLN A 5 46.14 -21.87 27.55
C GLN A 5 45.46 -20.87 28.50
N LEU A 6 44.24 -21.15 28.97
CA LEU A 6 43.62 -20.41 30.06
C LEU A 6 44.33 -20.73 31.39
N LYS A 7 44.86 -19.69 32.05
CA LYS A 7 45.36 -19.77 33.44
C LYS A 7 44.35 -19.13 34.39
N ASN A 8 43.88 -19.93 35.34
CA ASN A 8 43.03 -19.56 36.46
C ASN A 8 43.59 -18.40 37.32
N LYS A 9 42.71 -17.49 37.74
CA LYS A 9 42.87 -16.69 38.97
C LYS A 9 41.57 -16.73 39.77
N LEU A 10 41.55 -17.60 40.79
CA LEU A 10 40.54 -17.63 41.85
C LEU A 10 40.61 -16.37 42.72
N ASN A 11 39.45 -15.80 43.05
CA ASN A 11 39.29 -15.05 44.28
C ASN A 11 37.93 -15.34 44.97
N LYS A 12 38.05 -16.06 46.09
CA LYS A 12 37.24 -16.07 47.33
C LYS A 12 35.70 -16.05 47.23
N LYS A 13 35.11 -17.20 47.61
CA LYS A 13 33.69 -17.40 48.00
C LYS A 13 33.33 -16.68 49.31
N THR A 14 32.08 -16.21 49.39
CA THR A 14 31.32 -15.95 50.63
C THR A 14 29.96 -16.66 50.49
N PRO A 15 29.40 -17.33 51.53
CA PRO A 15 28.28 -18.25 51.35
C PRO A 15 26.91 -17.66 51.76
N LEU A 16 25.84 -18.13 51.12
CA LEU A 16 24.42 -18.04 51.52
C LEU A 16 23.70 -19.16 50.73
N LEU A 17 22.68 -19.88 51.19
CA LEU A 17 22.01 -20.07 52.47
C LEU A 17 21.23 -21.39 52.28
N MET A 18 21.26 -22.30 53.26
CA MET A 18 20.48 -23.55 53.23
C MET A 18 18.98 -23.29 53.43
N SER A 19 18.14 -24.09 52.80
CA SER A 19 16.79 -24.43 53.28
C SER A 19 16.52 -25.93 53.05
N PRO A 20 15.74 -26.61 53.93
CA PRO A 20 15.89 -28.04 54.15
C PRO A 20 14.60 -28.86 53.90
N PHE A 21 14.74 -30.17 54.11
CA PHE A 21 13.75 -31.19 54.43
C PHE A 21 13.10 -32.04 53.33
N GLY A 22 13.40 -33.34 53.45
CA GLY A 22 12.64 -34.48 52.96
C GLY A 22 13.24 -35.80 53.47
N PHE A 23 13.05 -36.13 54.75
CA PHE A 23 13.11 -37.49 55.32
C PHE A 23 12.06 -38.38 54.60
N ALA A 24 12.12 -39.70 54.42
CA ALA A 24 12.84 -40.84 55.00
C ALA A 24 12.92 -41.93 53.89
N LEU A 25 13.71 -43.00 53.96
CA LEU A 25 13.51 -44.19 54.81
C LEU A 25 14.73 -45.12 54.67
N ALA A 26 15.23 -45.61 55.80
CA ALA A 26 16.29 -46.61 55.84
C ALA A 26 15.76 -48.01 55.53
N ALA A 27 16.44 -48.74 54.64
CA ALA A 27 16.39 -50.19 54.57
C ALA A 27 17.82 -50.75 54.53
N CYS A 28 18.08 -51.62 55.49
CA CYS A 28 19.33 -52.34 55.73
C CYS A 28 19.53 -53.46 54.70
N GLY A 29 20.68 -53.48 54.05
CA GLY A 29 21.13 -54.59 53.20
C GLY A 29 22.55 -54.34 52.70
N GLY A 30 23.53 -55.01 53.30
CA GLY A 30 24.95 -54.87 52.97
C GLY A 30 25.39 -55.72 51.79
N GLY A 31 26.51 -55.29 51.17
CA GLY A 31 27.43 -56.16 50.42
C GLY A 31 27.39 -55.99 48.90
N GLY A 32 28.39 -55.29 48.37
CA GLY A 32 28.71 -55.27 46.94
C GLY A 32 29.17 -53.91 46.45
N GLU A 33 30.48 -53.64 46.55
CA GLU A 33 31.12 -52.60 45.75
C GLU A 33 30.94 -52.93 44.27
N THR A 34 29.96 -52.29 43.65
CA THR A 34 30.12 -51.81 42.28
C THR A 34 29.81 -50.32 42.35
N THR A 35 30.85 -49.49 42.35
CA THR A 35 30.68 -48.12 41.89
C THR A 35 30.30 -48.23 40.42
N SER A 36 29.00 -48.40 40.17
CA SER A 36 28.41 -47.93 38.93
C SER A 36 28.65 -46.43 38.97
N SER A 37 29.77 -46.00 38.37
CA SER A 37 29.88 -44.66 37.86
C SER A 37 28.68 -44.54 36.92
N ALA A 38 27.59 -43.98 37.43
CA ALA A 38 26.56 -43.44 36.58
C ALA A 38 27.32 -42.54 35.62
N VAL A 39 27.38 -42.95 34.36
CA VAL A 39 27.83 -42.08 33.29
C VAL A 39 26.75 -41.01 33.27
N ILE A 40 26.93 -39.97 34.07
CA ILE A 40 26.20 -38.73 33.91
C ILE A 40 26.66 -38.30 32.53
N THR A 41 25.85 -38.56 31.51
CA THR A 41 26.02 -37.87 30.24
C THR A 41 25.95 -36.39 30.59
N PRO A 42 27.06 -35.63 30.45
CA PRO A 42 27.00 -34.20 30.69
C PRO A 42 25.93 -33.64 29.76
N SER A 43 24.88 -33.08 30.35
CA SER A 43 23.91 -32.28 29.61
C SER A 43 24.54 -30.91 29.47
N PHE A 44 24.94 -30.58 28.25
CA PHE A 44 25.48 -29.26 27.95
C PHE A 44 24.32 -28.33 27.63
N SER A 45 24.20 -27.26 28.40
CA SER A 45 23.22 -26.20 28.17
C SER A 45 23.90 -25.01 27.54
N LEU A 46 23.15 -24.24 26.77
CA LEU A 46 23.58 -22.94 26.29
C LEU A 46 23.22 -21.88 27.33
N ILE A 47 24.13 -20.93 27.55
CA ILE A 47 23.93 -19.73 28.36
C ILE A 47 23.82 -18.55 27.41
N GLY A 48 22.84 -17.68 27.65
CA GLY A 48 22.60 -16.49 26.83
C GLY A 48 21.12 -16.33 26.53
N THR A 49 20.80 -15.32 25.75
CA THR A 49 19.45 -15.03 25.26
C THR A 49 19.39 -15.30 23.76
N SER A 50 18.44 -16.11 23.31
CA SER A 50 18.20 -16.39 21.90
C SER A 50 17.51 -15.20 21.21
N SER A 51 18.26 -14.13 21.00
CA SER A 51 17.79 -12.90 20.37
C SER A 51 18.96 -12.31 19.57
N GLN A 52 18.68 -11.83 18.36
CA GLN A 52 19.66 -11.22 17.45
C GLN A 52 20.56 -10.21 18.19
N GLY A 53 21.85 -10.20 17.84
CA GLY A 53 22.88 -9.36 18.44
C GLY A 53 23.42 -9.85 19.79
N ASN A 54 22.84 -10.88 20.41
CA ASN A 54 23.39 -11.53 21.61
C ASN A 54 24.27 -12.72 21.26
N SER A 55 25.03 -13.21 22.23
CA SER A 55 25.81 -14.44 22.08
C SER A 55 25.25 -15.58 22.92
N LEU A 56 25.32 -16.79 22.36
CA LEU A 56 25.18 -18.04 23.11
C LEU A 56 26.56 -18.58 23.47
N SER A 57 26.73 -19.01 24.71
CA SER A 57 27.95 -19.66 25.20
C SER A 57 27.63 -21.06 25.71
N LEU A 58 28.52 -22.01 25.45
CA LEU A 58 28.38 -23.33 26.03
C LEU A 58 28.71 -23.32 27.53
N ASP A 59 27.82 -23.87 28.37
CA ASP A 59 28.12 -24.09 29.77
C ASP A 59 29.08 -25.28 29.96
N LEU A 60 30.35 -24.97 30.26
CA LEU A 60 31.40 -25.96 30.54
C LEU A 60 31.52 -26.28 32.05
N SER A 61 30.65 -25.76 32.92
CA SER A 61 30.78 -25.91 34.38
C SER A 61 30.74 -27.36 34.88
N ASN A 62 30.13 -28.26 34.11
CA ASN A 62 30.05 -29.70 34.41
C ASN A 62 31.19 -30.54 33.80
N LEU A 63 32.17 -29.90 33.15
CA LEU A 63 33.31 -30.62 32.61
C LEU A 63 34.30 -30.98 33.73
N VAL A 64 34.34 -32.27 34.08
CA VAL A 64 35.23 -32.79 35.13
C VAL A 64 36.68 -32.72 34.64
N GLU A 65 37.48 -31.79 35.20
CA GLU A 65 38.94 -31.73 35.05
C GLU A 65 39.58 -32.98 35.66
N ASN A 66 39.79 -34.03 34.87
CA ASN A 66 40.56 -35.21 35.30
C ASN A 66 41.56 -35.71 34.23
N SER A 67 42.00 -34.85 33.31
CA SER A 67 43.11 -35.17 32.41
C SER A 67 44.06 -34.01 32.18
N ASP A 68 45.34 -34.37 31.98
CA ASP A 68 46.44 -33.43 31.80
C ASP A 68 46.42 -32.70 30.44
N THR A 69 45.48 -33.02 29.54
CA THR A 69 45.18 -32.24 28.33
C THR A 69 43.79 -32.59 27.77
N VAL A 70 42.84 -31.67 27.86
CA VAL A 70 41.55 -31.73 27.14
C VAL A 70 41.63 -30.78 25.95
N ASN A 71 41.44 -31.30 24.74
CA ASN A 71 41.26 -30.50 23.53
C ASN A 71 39.78 -30.58 23.10
N ALA A 72 39.16 -29.42 22.82
CA ALA A 72 37.76 -29.32 22.43
C ALA A 72 37.66 -28.70 21.02
N ALA A 73 36.86 -29.32 20.15
CA ALA A 73 36.44 -28.74 18.89
C ALA A 73 34.93 -28.47 18.93
N TYR A 74 34.52 -27.29 18.44
CA TYR A 74 33.15 -26.79 18.53
C TYR A 74 32.59 -26.56 17.13
N GLU A 75 31.49 -27.22 16.82
CA GLU A 75 30.76 -27.11 15.56
C GLU A 75 29.37 -26.58 15.87
N TRP A 76 29.06 -25.36 15.43
CA TRP A 76 27.75 -24.73 15.64
C TRP A 76 26.83 -25.03 14.48
N TYR A 77 25.55 -25.22 14.78
CA TYR A 77 24.53 -25.60 13.83
C TYR A 77 23.32 -24.68 13.96
N ARG A 78 22.75 -24.30 12.82
CA ARG A 78 21.47 -23.59 12.66
C ARG A 78 20.48 -24.55 12.01
N ASP A 79 19.39 -24.88 12.69
CA ASP A 79 18.40 -25.87 12.24
C ASP A 79 19.03 -27.17 11.70
N ASP A 80 19.96 -27.72 12.48
CA ASP A 80 20.75 -28.92 12.15
C ASP A 80 21.68 -28.80 10.91
N VAL A 81 21.91 -27.59 10.39
CA VAL A 81 22.90 -27.29 9.34
C VAL A 81 24.15 -26.65 9.93
N LEU A 82 25.34 -27.18 9.60
CA LEU A 82 26.62 -26.67 10.10
C LEU A 82 26.89 -25.25 9.60
N VAL A 83 27.17 -24.33 10.54
CA VAL A 83 27.60 -22.95 10.26
C VAL A 83 29.12 -22.91 10.18
N ALA A 84 29.65 -23.18 8.99
CA ALA A 84 31.08 -23.38 8.76
C ALA A 84 31.90 -22.07 8.63
N ASP A 85 31.22 -20.96 8.38
CA ASP A 85 31.76 -19.64 8.02
C ASP A 85 31.61 -18.58 9.12
N ARG A 86 31.38 -19.02 10.36
CA ARG A 86 31.28 -18.10 11.51
C ARG A 86 32.53 -17.21 11.67
N VAL A 87 32.30 -15.95 12.05
CA VAL A 87 33.35 -14.93 12.23
C VAL A 87 33.77 -14.80 13.71
N ASP A 88 33.12 -15.54 14.62
CA ASP A 88 33.35 -15.50 16.06
C ASP A 88 34.82 -15.73 16.43
N THR A 89 35.34 -14.90 17.33
CA THR A 89 36.75 -14.95 17.75
C THR A 89 37.03 -15.98 18.84
N GLU A 90 36.02 -16.38 19.62
CA GLU A 90 36.12 -17.40 20.68
C GLU A 90 35.26 -18.62 20.29
N PRO A 91 35.82 -19.85 20.29
CA PRO A 91 35.17 -20.97 19.63
C PRO A 91 33.99 -21.59 20.39
N GLU A 92 33.89 -21.35 21.69
CA GLU A 92 32.79 -21.77 22.58
C GLU A 92 31.61 -20.79 22.61
N THR A 93 31.69 -19.71 21.84
CA THR A 93 30.63 -18.71 21.68
C THR A 93 30.10 -18.66 20.27
N TYR A 94 28.85 -18.21 20.13
CA TYR A 94 28.17 -17.97 18.86
C TYR A 94 27.39 -16.67 18.94
N GLU A 95 27.79 -15.65 18.19
CA GLU A 95 27.02 -14.41 18.02
C GLU A 95 25.82 -14.67 17.10
N LEU A 96 24.62 -14.33 17.58
CA LEU A 96 23.37 -14.50 16.83
C LEU A 96 23.19 -13.33 15.86
N LEU A 97 23.18 -13.62 14.57
CA LEU A 97 23.03 -12.65 13.49
C LEU A 97 21.60 -12.67 12.92
N GLN A 98 21.30 -11.76 12.00
CA GLN A 98 19.98 -11.69 11.36
C GLN A 98 19.61 -13.01 10.66
N GLU A 99 20.59 -13.66 10.06
CA GLU A 99 20.45 -14.95 9.39
C GLU A 99 20.11 -16.12 10.34
N ASP A 100 20.20 -15.93 11.66
CA ASP A 100 19.78 -16.91 12.67
C ASP A 100 18.33 -16.70 13.13
N VAL A 101 17.68 -15.58 12.80
CA VAL A 101 16.33 -15.23 13.28
C VAL A 101 15.32 -16.31 12.86
N GLY A 102 14.50 -16.75 13.83
CA GLY A 102 13.54 -17.82 13.66
C GLY A 102 14.11 -19.25 13.75
N SER A 103 15.43 -19.42 13.58
CA SER A 103 16.10 -20.72 13.69
C SER A 103 16.44 -21.09 15.14
N GLN A 104 16.65 -22.38 15.37
CA GLN A 104 17.26 -22.87 16.61
C GLN A 104 18.75 -23.11 16.39
N VAL A 105 19.54 -22.78 17.41
CA VAL A 105 21.00 -22.92 17.39
C VAL A 105 21.44 -23.93 18.43
N HIS A 106 22.39 -24.80 18.07
CA HIS A 106 23.06 -25.70 19.01
C HIS A 106 24.53 -25.89 18.65
N VAL A 107 25.29 -26.45 19.58
CA VAL A 107 26.70 -26.80 19.37
C VAL A 107 26.94 -28.29 19.56
N VAL A 108 27.74 -28.87 18.66
CA VAL A 108 28.34 -30.19 18.80
C VAL A 108 29.80 -30.01 19.23
N VAL A 109 30.16 -30.65 20.33
CA VAL A 109 31.50 -30.57 20.91
C VAL A 109 32.17 -31.93 20.84
N ASN A 110 33.33 -31.97 20.21
CA ASN A 110 34.20 -33.14 20.17
C ASN A 110 35.34 -32.93 21.19
N LEU A 111 35.24 -33.63 22.33
CA LEU A 111 36.25 -33.60 23.38
C LEU A 111 37.23 -34.75 23.18
N THR A 112 38.52 -34.43 23.19
CA THR A 112 39.60 -35.42 23.17
C THR A 112 40.44 -35.27 24.43
N SER A 113 40.52 -36.36 25.19
CA SER A 113 41.31 -36.45 26.42
C SER A 113 42.45 -37.42 26.20
N THR A 114 43.66 -37.04 26.62
CA THR A 114 44.82 -37.93 26.66
C THR A 114 45.23 -38.14 28.10
N ASN A 115 45.22 -39.38 28.56
CA ASN A 115 45.69 -39.75 29.88
C ASN A 115 47.06 -40.42 29.79
N ASP A 116 47.96 -40.04 30.69
CA ASP A 116 49.22 -40.74 30.90
C ASP A 116 48.94 -41.96 31.79
N ASN A 117 49.28 -43.14 31.27
CA ASN A 117 49.16 -44.37 32.02
C ASN A 117 50.40 -44.54 32.90
N LEU A 118 50.23 -45.21 34.05
CA LEU A 118 51.33 -45.49 34.99
C LEU A 118 52.48 -46.33 34.38
N ASP A 119 52.28 -46.91 33.20
CA ASP A 119 53.27 -47.68 32.43
C ASP A 119 54.05 -46.85 31.39
N GLY A 120 53.81 -45.52 31.33
CA GLY A 120 54.45 -44.61 30.37
C GLY A 120 53.85 -44.66 28.96
N THR A 121 52.66 -45.24 28.80
CA THR A 121 51.87 -45.18 27.57
C THR A 121 50.78 -44.11 27.65
N PHE A 122 50.29 -43.64 26.50
CA PHE A 122 49.19 -42.68 26.44
C PHE A 122 47.92 -43.36 25.95
N THR A 123 46.78 -43.04 26.57
CA THR A 123 45.45 -43.44 26.06
C THR A 123 44.67 -42.20 25.67
N THR A 124 44.29 -42.11 24.40
CA THR A 124 43.41 -41.05 23.89
C THR A 124 41.98 -41.56 23.82
N GLN A 125 41.04 -40.80 24.37
CA GLN A 125 39.61 -41.05 24.24
C GLN A 125 38.93 -39.80 23.67
N SER A 126 38.02 -40.02 22.72
CA SER A 126 37.20 -38.96 22.14
C SER A 126 35.73 -39.19 22.48
N GLN A 127 35.03 -38.13 22.84
CA GLN A 127 33.60 -38.13 23.14
C GLN A 127 32.94 -36.94 22.45
N THR A 128 31.78 -37.18 21.84
CA THR A 128 30.99 -36.17 21.14
C THR A 128 29.72 -35.86 21.94
N PHE A 129 29.40 -34.58 22.07
CA PHE A 129 28.23 -34.12 22.81
C PHE A 129 27.48 -33.07 22.00
N LYS A 130 26.14 -33.14 22.01
CA LYS A 130 25.25 -32.11 21.47
C LYS A 130 24.67 -31.31 22.64
N SER A 131 24.67 -29.99 22.55
CA SER A 131 23.88 -29.18 23.49
C SER A 131 22.38 -29.37 23.28
N PHE A 132 21.56 -28.91 24.22
CA PHE A 132 20.16 -28.65 23.87
C PHE A 132 20.10 -27.58 22.77
N ASP A 133 19.06 -27.68 21.93
CA ASP A 133 18.71 -26.61 20.99
C ASP A 133 18.28 -25.37 21.78
N SER A 134 18.68 -24.20 21.31
CA SER A 134 18.18 -22.94 21.82
C SER A 134 16.68 -22.81 21.55
N THR A 135 16.00 -21.86 22.21
CA THR A 135 14.71 -21.40 21.65
C THR A 135 14.96 -20.73 20.29
N ALA A 136 13.92 -20.63 19.47
CA ALA A 136 13.99 -19.88 18.21
C ALA A 136 14.52 -18.46 18.49
N VAL A 137 15.51 -18.04 17.72
CA VAL A 137 16.15 -16.73 17.86
C VAL A 137 15.11 -15.65 17.58
N GLN A 138 14.90 -14.77 18.55
CA GLN A 138 13.99 -13.65 18.46
C GLN A 138 14.62 -12.54 17.61
N ASN A 139 13.81 -11.94 16.75
CA ASN A 139 14.21 -10.77 15.97
C ASN A 139 14.35 -9.53 16.85
N ILE A 140 15.28 -8.65 16.55
CA ILE A 140 15.37 -7.31 17.14
C ILE A 140 15.32 -6.30 16.02
N ASN A 141 14.37 -5.36 16.09
CA ASN A 141 14.15 -4.41 15.02
C ASN A 141 15.41 -3.61 14.65
N ASP A 142 15.78 -3.68 13.38
CA ASP A 142 16.83 -2.90 12.76
C ASP A 142 16.19 -1.76 11.96
N PRO A 143 16.47 -0.48 12.27
CA PRO A 143 15.82 0.65 11.62
C PRO A 143 16.06 0.70 10.10
N ALA A 144 15.04 1.17 9.37
CA ALA A 144 15.13 1.41 7.95
C ALA A 144 16.28 2.38 7.60
N SER A 145 17.03 2.06 6.54
CA SER A 145 18.15 2.85 6.04
C SER A 145 17.84 3.42 4.65
N GLY A 146 18.55 4.47 4.22
CA GLY A 146 18.37 5.11 2.91
C GLY A 146 17.69 6.47 2.99
N SER A 147 17.07 6.93 1.89
CA SER A 147 16.37 8.22 1.85
C SER A 147 15.18 8.21 0.89
N LEU A 148 14.13 8.94 1.26
CA LEU A 148 13.02 9.25 0.37
C LEU A 148 13.37 10.48 -0.47
N VAL A 149 13.61 10.31 -1.77
CA VAL A 149 14.15 11.39 -2.62
C VAL A 149 13.03 12.16 -3.29
N LEU A 150 12.82 13.42 -2.91
CA LEU A 150 11.85 14.31 -3.56
C LEU A 150 12.44 15.00 -4.81
N SER A 151 11.62 15.10 -5.84
CA SER A 151 11.93 15.63 -7.17
C SER A 151 10.70 16.29 -7.78
N GLY A 152 10.84 17.07 -8.85
CA GLY A 152 9.71 17.74 -9.51
C GLY A 152 9.84 19.26 -9.57
N GLY A 153 8.79 19.94 -10.05
CA GLY A 153 8.74 21.40 -10.12
C GLY A 153 8.06 22.00 -8.89
N SER A 154 8.53 23.17 -8.45
CA SER A 154 8.01 23.88 -7.28
C SER A 154 7.08 25.04 -7.63
N SER A 155 6.66 25.17 -8.89
CA SER A 155 5.69 26.18 -9.32
C SER A 155 4.28 25.60 -9.32
N ALA A 156 3.27 26.44 -9.12
CA ALA A 156 1.88 26.03 -9.30
C ALA A 156 1.65 25.38 -10.69
N GLY A 157 0.87 24.29 -10.72
CA GLY A 157 0.66 23.43 -11.88
C GLY A 157 1.79 22.41 -12.14
N ALA A 158 2.83 22.36 -11.30
CA ALA A 158 3.89 21.36 -11.40
C ALA A 158 3.61 20.12 -10.53
N LYS A 159 4.29 19.01 -10.84
CA LYS A 159 4.21 17.76 -10.10
C LYS A 159 5.49 17.52 -9.32
N LEU A 160 5.37 17.30 -8.01
CA LEU A 160 6.39 16.73 -7.13
C LEU A 160 6.30 15.20 -7.15
N SER A 161 7.42 14.52 -6.91
CA SER A 161 7.56 13.07 -6.97
C SER A 161 8.64 12.57 -6.01
N VAL A 162 8.40 11.50 -5.27
CA VAL A 162 9.29 10.91 -4.27
C VAL A 162 9.74 9.51 -4.67
N ASN A 163 11.03 9.24 -4.57
CA ASN A 163 11.60 7.96 -4.93
C ASN A 163 12.11 7.25 -3.68
N ALA A 164 11.50 6.10 -3.37
CA ALA A 164 11.83 5.25 -2.24
C ALA A 164 12.83 4.12 -2.59
N SER A 165 13.37 4.06 -3.81
CA SER A 165 14.18 2.93 -4.29
C SER A 165 15.53 2.77 -3.56
N THR A 166 15.94 3.76 -2.77
CA THR A 166 17.17 3.68 -1.96
C THR A 166 16.91 3.21 -0.53
N ILE A 167 15.64 3.07 -0.15
CA ILE A 167 15.25 2.61 1.17
C ILE A 167 15.46 1.09 1.24
N THR A 168 16.11 0.65 2.30
CA THR A 168 16.41 -0.76 2.55
C THR A 168 16.21 -1.06 4.02
N ASP A 169 15.73 -2.25 4.32
CA ASP A 169 15.56 -2.75 5.67
C ASP A 169 16.09 -4.19 5.78
N ILE A 170 16.83 -4.49 6.85
CA ILE A 170 17.46 -5.80 7.06
C ILE A 170 16.50 -6.81 7.69
N ASP A 171 15.42 -6.35 8.34
CA ASP A 171 14.26 -7.15 8.74
C ASP A 171 13.36 -7.48 7.56
N GLY A 172 13.59 -6.83 6.42
CA GLY A 172 12.80 -6.95 5.21
C GLY A 172 11.77 -5.83 5.11
N MET A 173 11.27 -5.60 3.91
CA MET A 173 10.40 -4.46 3.62
C MET A 173 8.99 -4.91 3.30
N GLY A 174 8.01 -4.29 3.93
CA GLY A 174 6.61 -4.35 3.51
C GLY A 174 6.30 -3.36 2.40
N ASN A 175 4.99 -3.18 2.15
CA ASN A 175 4.53 -2.18 1.19
C ASN A 175 4.72 -0.78 1.76
N PHE A 176 5.11 0.14 0.89
CA PHE A 176 5.16 1.56 1.23
C PHE A 176 3.76 2.16 1.24
N ASP A 177 3.55 3.14 2.10
CA ASP A 177 2.45 4.09 2.13
C ASP A 177 3.06 5.50 2.14
N PHE A 178 2.60 6.40 1.28
CA PHE A 178 3.10 7.77 1.19
C PHE A 178 2.09 8.77 1.75
N THR A 179 2.58 9.74 2.52
CA THR A 179 1.80 10.81 3.14
C THR A 179 2.46 12.15 2.84
N TRP A 180 1.70 13.13 2.36
CA TRP A 180 2.22 14.46 2.08
C TRP A 180 1.90 15.44 3.21
N PHE A 181 2.77 16.43 3.40
CA PHE A 181 2.68 17.43 4.46
C PHE A 181 2.84 18.83 3.89
N ARG A 182 2.05 19.77 4.40
CA ARG A 182 2.09 21.20 4.10
C ARG A 182 2.37 21.97 5.39
N ASN A 183 3.46 22.71 5.44
CA ASN A 183 3.89 23.49 6.61
C ASN A 183 3.95 22.67 7.92
N GLY A 184 4.31 21.39 7.81
CA GLY A 184 4.40 20.46 8.95
C GLY A 184 3.07 19.86 9.41
N GLU A 185 1.96 20.19 8.75
CA GLU A 185 0.67 19.52 8.94
C GLU A 185 0.45 18.49 7.84
N GLU A 186 -0.04 17.31 8.23
CA GLU A 186 -0.40 16.27 7.26
C GLU A 186 -1.48 16.81 6.33
N ILE A 187 -1.25 16.72 5.01
CA ILE A 187 -2.25 17.03 4.00
C ILE A 187 -3.25 15.87 3.99
N THR A 188 -4.08 15.88 5.03
CA THR A 188 -5.29 15.07 5.14
C THR A 188 -6.50 15.80 4.58
N ASP A 189 -6.35 17.10 4.31
CA ASP A 189 -7.46 18.01 4.12
C ASP A 189 -7.57 18.48 2.67
N LEU A 190 -8.56 17.93 1.97
CA LEU A 190 -9.04 18.42 0.68
C LEU A 190 -9.89 19.70 0.83
N GLN A 191 -10.10 20.26 2.03
CA GLN A 191 -11.08 21.34 2.27
C GLN A 191 -10.67 22.76 1.83
N THR A 192 -9.84 22.93 0.80
CA THR A 192 -9.45 24.29 0.36
C THR A 192 -10.65 25.11 -0.12
N TRP A 193 -11.72 24.46 -0.60
CA TRP A 193 -12.98 25.09 -1.02
C TRP A 193 -13.67 25.88 0.10
N LYS A 194 -13.36 25.62 1.37
CA LYS A 194 -13.87 26.41 2.49
C LYS A 194 -13.37 27.86 2.49
N ASN A 195 -12.32 28.14 1.71
CA ASN A 195 -11.79 29.48 1.50
C ASN A 195 -12.41 30.18 0.29
N ASP A 196 -13.32 29.53 -0.44
CA ASP A 196 -14.06 30.13 -1.55
C ASP A 196 -14.80 31.40 -1.07
N PRO A 197 -14.81 32.51 -1.83
CA PRO A 197 -15.50 33.74 -1.42
C PRO A 197 -17.03 33.60 -1.23
N VAL A 198 -17.66 32.63 -1.89
CA VAL A 198 -19.09 32.33 -1.80
C VAL A 198 -19.36 31.32 -0.67
N ASN A 199 -18.60 30.22 -0.61
CA ASN A 199 -18.59 29.22 0.47
C ASN A 199 -19.99 28.83 1.01
N ASN A 200 -20.90 28.45 0.12
CA ASN A 200 -22.28 28.05 0.44
C ASN A 200 -22.63 26.61 0.01
N VAL A 201 -21.69 25.88 -0.57
CA VAL A 201 -21.84 24.45 -0.91
C VAL A 201 -21.14 23.59 0.14
N GLU A 202 -21.84 22.57 0.65
CA GLU A 202 -21.30 21.50 1.49
C GLU A 202 -21.25 20.21 0.67
N LEU A 203 -20.46 19.21 1.11
CA LEU A 203 -20.31 17.94 0.37
C LEU A 203 -21.64 17.28 0.04
N LYS A 204 -22.57 17.26 1.00
CA LYS A 204 -23.88 16.63 0.83
C LYS A 204 -24.65 17.20 -0.37
N HIS A 205 -24.56 18.51 -0.62
CA HIS A 205 -25.25 19.17 -1.73
C HIS A 205 -24.69 18.83 -3.12
N LEU A 206 -23.62 18.02 -3.19
CA LEU A 206 -23.03 17.52 -4.43
C LEU A 206 -23.14 16.02 -4.54
N ILE A 207 -23.73 15.32 -3.56
CA ILE A 207 -23.79 13.86 -3.53
C ILE A 207 -25.22 13.45 -3.82
N MET A 208 -25.41 12.66 -4.87
CA MET A 208 -26.72 12.11 -5.21
C MET A 208 -27.37 11.36 -4.04
N SER A 209 -28.68 11.17 -4.13
CA SER A 209 -29.46 10.47 -3.10
C SER A 209 -28.89 9.10 -2.72
N ASP A 210 -29.10 8.67 -1.46
CA ASP A 210 -28.66 7.36 -0.95
C ASP A 210 -29.02 6.19 -1.89
N SER A 211 -30.19 6.27 -2.56
CA SER A 211 -30.64 5.25 -3.51
C SER A 211 -29.75 5.20 -4.76
N GLU A 212 -29.44 6.36 -5.33
CA GLU A 212 -28.63 6.46 -6.55
C GLU A 212 -27.16 6.12 -6.29
N ILE A 213 -26.66 6.44 -5.10
CA ILE A 213 -25.34 5.98 -4.66
C ILE A 213 -25.33 4.46 -4.46
N GLN A 214 -26.38 3.89 -3.88
CA GLN A 214 -26.48 2.44 -3.71
C GLN A 214 -26.51 1.71 -5.06
N ASP A 215 -27.22 2.22 -6.06
CA ASP A 215 -27.24 1.61 -7.40
C ASP A 215 -25.84 1.57 -8.04
N ARG A 216 -25.02 2.61 -7.83
CA ARG A 216 -23.62 2.65 -8.27
C ARG A 216 -22.75 1.65 -7.51
N MET A 217 -22.93 1.55 -6.20
CA MET A 217 -22.21 0.59 -5.37
C MET A 217 -22.55 -0.85 -5.74
N ASP A 218 -23.82 -1.12 -6.08
CA ASP A 218 -24.28 -2.44 -6.53
C ASP A 218 -23.67 -2.82 -7.88
N VAL A 219 -23.57 -1.87 -8.81
CA VAL A 219 -22.89 -2.06 -10.11
C VAL A 219 -21.38 -2.28 -9.92
N ALA A 220 -20.72 -1.46 -9.10
CA ALA A 220 -19.28 -1.57 -8.86
C ALA A 220 -18.90 -2.85 -8.11
N GLY A 221 -19.83 -3.39 -7.34
CA GLY A 221 -19.64 -4.57 -6.49
C GLY A 221 -18.65 -4.33 -5.34
N PRO A 222 -18.35 -5.37 -4.55
CA PRO A 222 -17.48 -5.24 -3.37
C PRO A 222 -16.02 -4.89 -3.70
N GLU A 223 -15.59 -5.14 -4.93
CA GLU A 223 -14.24 -4.82 -5.42
C GLU A 223 -14.14 -3.40 -6.01
N LYS A 224 -15.26 -2.67 -6.05
CA LYS A 224 -15.39 -1.31 -6.60
C LYS A 224 -14.78 -1.21 -8.00
N VAL A 225 -15.33 -1.95 -8.96
CA VAL A 225 -14.87 -1.97 -10.36
C VAL A 225 -16.02 -1.58 -11.28
N PHE A 226 -15.82 -0.56 -12.11
CA PHE A 226 -16.67 -0.31 -13.27
C PHE A 226 -16.05 -0.90 -14.53
N LYS A 227 -16.80 -1.75 -15.23
CA LYS A 227 -16.42 -2.23 -16.56
C LYS A 227 -16.97 -1.30 -17.62
N ILE A 228 -16.08 -0.60 -18.31
CA ILE A 228 -16.44 0.41 -19.29
C ILE A 228 -16.23 -0.13 -20.70
N MET A 229 -17.26 0.01 -21.54
CA MET A 229 -17.13 -0.17 -22.99
C MET A 229 -17.27 1.19 -23.68
N ILE A 230 -16.28 1.54 -24.51
CA ILE A 230 -16.39 2.69 -25.40
C ILE A 230 -17.01 2.22 -26.72
N ALA A 231 -18.12 2.85 -27.12
CA ALA A 231 -18.81 2.54 -28.36
C ALA A 231 -17.90 2.76 -29.57
N SER A 232 -17.77 1.75 -30.44
CA SER A 232 -16.98 1.83 -31.68
C SER A 232 -17.69 2.50 -32.86
N GLY A 233 -18.92 2.99 -32.67
CA GLY A 233 -19.78 3.52 -33.74
C GLY A 233 -20.72 2.48 -34.36
N GLY A 234 -21.86 2.96 -34.86
CA GLY A 234 -22.89 2.17 -35.53
C GLY A 234 -23.81 1.37 -34.61
N GLN A 235 -23.64 1.46 -33.30
CA GLN A 235 -24.54 0.83 -32.33
C GLN A 235 -25.80 1.68 -32.12
N GLU A 236 -26.95 1.03 -31.93
CA GLU A 236 -28.22 1.71 -31.69
C GLU A 236 -28.22 2.45 -30.34
N ILE A 237 -28.74 3.69 -30.36
CA ILE A 237 -28.99 4.51 -29.17
C ILE A 237 -30.50 4.49 -28.87
N PRO A 238 -30.97 3.71 -27.90
CA PRO A 238 -32.39 3.59 -27.58
C PRO A 238 -32.91 4.60 -26.55
N PHE A 239 -32.02 5.29 -25.82
CA PHE A 239 -32.35 6.24 -24.74
C PHE A 239 -32.09 7.71 -25.13
N ASN A 240 -32.42 8.65 -24.23
CA ASN A 240 -32.30 10.10 -24.43
C ASN A 240 -32.90 10.59 -25.76
N LYS A 241 -34.09 10.05 -26.06
CA LYS A 241 -34.80 10.27 -27.33
C LYS A 241 -35.98 11.20 -27.13
N GLU A 242 -36.03 12.27 -27.92
CA GLU A 242 -37.16 13.20 -27.91
C GLU A 242 -38.42 12.55 -28.52
N PRO A 243 -39.63 12.92 -28.06
CA PRO A 243 -40.88 12.42 -28.63
C PRO A 243 -40.97 12.65 -30.15
N GLY A 244 -40.94 11.56 -30.93
CA GLY A 244 -41.02 11.59 -32.39
C GLY A 244 -39.67 11.71 -33.11
N GLU A 245 -38.54 11.74 -32.38
CA GLU A 245 -37.20 11.66 -32.96
C GLU A 245 -37.00 10.30 -33.68
N ALA A 246 -36.10 10.23 -34.66
CA ALA A 246 -35.71 8.94 -35.24
C ALA A 246 -34.79 8.20 -34.25
N THR A 247 -34.64 6.88 -34.41
CA THR A 247 -33.55 6.17 -33.72
C THR A 247 -32.22 6.65 -34.28
N SER A 248 -31.29 7.02 -33.40
CA SER A 248 -29.92 7.40 -33.75
C SER A 248 -28.95 6.26 -33.47
N TYR A 249 -27.75 6.39 -34.03
CA TYR A 249 -26.67 5.43 -33.87
C TYR A 249 -25.42 6.16 -33.41
N SER A 250 -24.63 5.51 -32.56
CA SER A 250 -23.35 6.03 -32.11
C SER A 250 -22.43 6.33 -33.29
N VAL A 251 -21.56 7.32 -33.15
CA VAL A 251 -20.46 7.55 -34.08
C VAL A 251 -19.18 6.95 -33.53
N GLU A 252 -18.29 6.56 -34.43
CA GLU A 252 -16.96 6.12 -34.05
C GLU A 252 -16.22 7.30 -33.40
N PRO A 253 -15.70 7.15 -32.17
CA PRO A 253 -14.96 8.21 -31.51
C PRO A 253 -13.67 8.52 -32.29
N GLU A 254 -13.47 9.79 -32.63
CA GLU A 254 -12.16 10.27 -33.08
C GLU A 254 -11.06 9.96 -32.05
N ALA A 255 -9.80 9.88 -32.49
CA ALA A 255 -8.66 9.58 -31.63
C ALA A 255 -8.54 10.52 -30.40
N TRP A 256 -8.92 11.79 -30.56
CA TRP A 256 -8.87 12.77 -29.48
C TRP A 256 -9.98 12.56 -28.42
N HIS A 257 -11.15 12.04 -28.82
CA HIS A 257 -12.17 11.63 -27.84
C HIS A 257 -11.63 10.48 -26.98
N LEU A 258 -11.04 9.47 -27.63
CA LEU A 258 -10.46 8.33 -26.91
C LEU A 258 -9.35 8.77 -25.96
N GLU A 259 -8.51 9.73 -26.36
CA GLU A 259 -7.48 10.29 -25.49
C GLU A 259 -8.07 10.94 -24.25
N ILE A 260 -9.06 11.83 -24.40
CA ILE A 260 -9.74 12.50 -23.27
C ILE A 260 -10.43 11.48 -22.36
N ILE A 261 -11.20 10.54 -22.93
CA ILE A 261 -11.92 9.51 -22.18
C ILE A 261 -10.94 8.68 -21.35
N ASN A 262 -9.89 8.17 -21.98
CA ASN A 262 -8.90 7.33 -21.32
C ASN A 262 -8.12 8.10 -20.25
N ASN A 263 -7.73 9.35 -20.51
CA ASN A 263 -7.00 10.17 -19.56
C ASN A 263 -7.86 10.53 -18.35
N THR A 264 -9.13 10.87 -18.56
CA THR A 264 -10.07 11.18 -17.48
C THR A 264 -10.26 9.98 -16.56
N PHE A 265 -10.56 8.81 -17.12
CA PHE A 265 -10.73 7.59 -16.35
C PHE A 265 -9.44 7.11 -15.68
N ALA A 266 -8.28 7.28 -16.30
CA ALA A 266 -7.01 6.99 -15.65
C ALA A 266 -6.73 7.97 -14.49
N LYS A 267 -6.99 9.27 -14.69
CA LYS A 267 -6.70 10.31 -13.70
C LYS A 267 -7.59 10.20 -12.47
N ILE A 268 -8.90 9.93 -12.62
CA ILE A 268 -9.82 9.90 -11.47
C ILE A 268 -9.54 8.75 -10.49
N GLN A 269 -9.06 7.60 -10.99
CA GLN A 269 -8.68 6.46 -10.16
C GLN A 269 -7.51 6.77 -9.19
N ASN A 270 -6.76 7.85 -9.43
CA ASN A 270 -5.72 8.29 -8.50
C ASN A 270 -6.30 8.96 -7.24
N PHE A 271 -7.55 9.44 -7.30
CA PHE A 271 -8.18 10.18 -6.20
C PHE A 271 -9.17 9.36 -5.38
N ILE A 272 -9.81 8.36 -5.99
CA ILE A 272 -10.88 7.58 -5.37
C ILE A 272 -10.63 6.07 -5.45
N ASP A 273 -11.09 5.33 -4.44
CA ASP A 273 -11.03 3.86 -4.40
C ASP A 273 -12.11 3.25 -5.31
N LEU A 274 -11.95 3.43 -6.62
CA LEU A 274 -12.77 2.83 -7.67
C LEU A 274 -11.83 2.46 -8.83
N LYS A 275 -12.01 1.29 -9.41
CA LYS A 275 -11.23 0.81 -10.56
C LYS A 275 -12.07 0.85 -11.83
N ILE A 276 -11.41 1.12 -12.95
CA ILE A 276 -12.01 1.10 -14.29
C ILE A 276 -11.33 0.01 -15.11
N GLU A 277 -12.14 -0.93 -15.61
CA GLU A 277 -11.71 -2.01 -16.50
C GLU A 277 -12.34 -1.81 -17.87
N TYR A 278 -11.54 -1.75 -18.94
CA TYR A 278 -12.09 -1.66 -20.29
C TYR A 278 -12.47 -3.04 -20.83
N VAL A 279 -13.69 -3.14 -21.36
CA VAL A 279 -14.21 -4.35 -22.01
C VAL A 279 -14.67 -4.03 -23.43
N THR A 280 -14.66 -5.04 -24.30
CA THR A 280 -15.02 -4.89 -25.71
C THR A 280 -16.37 -5.52 -26.07
N GLU A 281 -16.91 -6.37 -25.20
CA GLU A 281 -18.18 -7.05 -25.40
C GLU A 281 -19.28 -6.35 -24.60
N ILE A 282 -20.42 -6.08 -25.26
CA ILE A 282 -21.57 -5.41 -24.63
C ILE A 282 -22.07 -6.16 -23.40
N SER A 283 -21.97 -7.50 -23.39
CA SER A 283 -22.42 -8.32 -22.26
C SER A 283 -21.56 -8.22 -21.01
N ASP A 284 -20.33 -7.71 -21.14
CA ASP A 284 -19.36 -7.66 -20.06
C ASP A 284 -19.24 -6.26 -19.46
N ALA A 285 -19.86 -5.26 -20.10
CA ALA A 285 -19.82 -3.87 -19.68
C ALA A 285 -20.87 -3.60 -18.60
N ASP A 286 -20.53 -2.69 -17.70
CA ASP A 286 -21.42 -2.08 -16.72
C ASP A 286 -21.84 -0.68 -17.18
N ILE A 287 -20.95 0.01 -17.90
CA ILE A 287 -21.16 1.38 -18.37
C ILE A 287 -20.69 1.50 -19.83
N PHE A 288 -21.50 2.19 -20.64
CA PHE A 288 -21.21 2.48 -22.04
C PHE A 288 -20.86 3.95 -22.21
N VAL A 289 -19.72 4.26 -22.81
CA VAL A 289 -19.40 5.62 -23.27
C VAL A 289 -19.76 5.74 -24.74
N ILE A 290 -20.63 6.68 -25.08
CA ILE A 290 -21.24 6.79 -26.39
C ILE A 290 -21.09 8.20 -26.93
N ILE A 291 -20.59 8.31 -28.16
CA ILE A 291 -20.60 9.58 -28.90
C ILE A 291 -21.83 9.61 -29.81
N SER A 292 -22.70 10.58 -29.60
CA SER A 292 -23.92 10.83 -30.36
C SER A 292 -23.65 11.85 -31.48
N PRO A 293 -24.19 11.64 -32.70
CA PRO A 293 -24.12 12.65 -33.76
C PRO A 293 -25.12 13.81 -33.57
N LEU A 294 -26.00 13.71 -32.57
CA LEU A 294 -27.08 14.68 -32.35
C LEU A 294 -26.73 15.64 -31.20
N PRO A 295 -27.19 16.90 -31.28
CA PRO A 295 -26.90 17.92 -30.28
C PRO A 295 -27.72 17.72 -29.01
N GLY A 296 -27.20 18.24 -27.89
CA GLY A 296 -27.92 18.28 -26.61
C GLY A 296 -28.19 16.89 -26.04
N LYS A 297 -27.25 15.96 -26.25
CA LYS A 297 -27.35 14.57 -25.83
C LYS A 297 -26.40 14.23 -24.67
N ASP A 298 -25.65 15.21 -24.18
CA ASP A 298 -24.75 15.08 -23.03
C ASP A 298 -25.58 14.71 -21.80
N ALA A 299 -25.46 13.46 -21.35
CA ALA A 299 -26.24 12.93 -20.24
C ALA A 299 -25.73 11.56 -19.81
N LEU A 300 -25.95 11.27 -18.52
CA LEU A 300 -25.91 9.92 -17.97
C LEU A 300 -27.33 9.30 -17.94
N SER A 301 -27.48 8.07 -18.40
CA SER A 301 -28.71 7.30 -18.17
C SER A 301 -28.80 6.79 -16.73
N GLY A 302 -30.01 6.52 -16.25
CA GLY A 302 -30.19 5.89 -14.93
C GLY A 302 -29.43 4.57 -14.80
N PHE A 303 -29.02 4.25 -13.57
CA PHE A 303 -28.47 2.95 -13.24
C PHE A 303 -29.64 1.96 -13.02
N GLY A 304 -29.63 0.81 -13.71
CA GLY A 304 -30.53 -0.31 -13.40
C GLY A 304 -31.97 -0.29 -13.98
N ASP A 305 -32.30 0.55 -14.97
CA ASP A 305 -33.69 0.75 -15.44
C ASP A 305 -34.20 -0.15 -16.60
N GLY A 306 -33.35 -1.02 -17.16
CA GLY A 306 -33.68 -2.25 -17.90
C GLY A 306 -34.79 -2.27 -18.97
N VAL A 307 -34.45 -2.30 -20.28
CA VAL A 307 -35.18 -3.02 -21.36
C VAL A 307 -34.28 -3.37 -22.59
N GLY A 308 -34.33 -4.62 -23.11
CA GLY A 308 -34.05 -4.99 -24.52
C GLY A 308 -32.61 -5.36 -24.96
N SER A 309 -32.45 -6.52 -25.61
CA SER A 309 -31.16 -7.18 -25.95
C SER A 309 -30.42 -6.65 -27.20
N SER A 310 -30.54 -5.38 -27.58
CA SER A 310 -29.99 -4.88 -28.86
C SER A 310 -29.44 -3.44 -28.90
N GLY A 311 -29.24 -2.76 -27.77
CA GLY A 311 -28.72 -1.38 -27.75
C GLY A 311 -27.99 -1.02 -26.44
N PHE A 312 -27.41 0.18 -26.40
CA PHE A 312 -26.78 0.74 -25.19
C PHE A 312 -27.80 1.34 -24.21
N GLY A 313 -27.52 1.36 -22.90
CA GLY A 313 -28.42 1.95 -21.89
C GLY A 313 -29.66 1.09 -21.65
N GLY A 314 -29.43 -0.17 -21.25
CA GLY A 314 -30.45 -1.21 -21.13
C GLY A 314 -30.02 -2.28 -20.11
N PRO A 315 -30.51 -3.53 -20.17
CA PRO A 315 -30.42 -4.54 -19.10
C PRO A 315 -29.01 -5.00 -18.69
N TYR A 316 -27.97 -4.36 -19.23
CA TYR A 316 -26.55 -4.67 -19.06
C TYR A 316 -25.70 -3.41 -18.85
N GLY A 317 -26.27 -2.27 -18.41
CA GLY A 317 -25.44 -1.14 -17.97
C GLY A 317 -25.98 0.25 -18.23
N SER A 318 -25.42 1.22 -17.50
CA SER A 318 -25.68 2.66 -17.64
C SER A 318 -24.96 3.21 -18.87
N ALA A 319 -25.39 4.34 -19.40
CA ALA A 319 -24.79 4.94 -20.58
C ALA A 319 -24.46 6.41 -20.36
N LEU A 320 -23.17 6.71 -20.50
CA LEU A 320 -22.59 8.05 -20.52
C LEU A 320 -22.55 8.53 -21.96
N MET A 321 -23.50 9.39 -22.33
CA MET A 321 -23.65 9.91 -23.67
C MET A 321 -23.02 11.29 -23.79
N MET A 322 -22.31 11.51 -24.89
CA MET A 322 -21.75 12.81 -25.27
C MET A 322 -22.13 13.14 -26.69
N SER A 323 -22.55 14.37 -26.94
CA SER A 323 -22.74 14.94 -28.27
C SER A 323 -21.38 15.18 -28.92
N TYR A 324 -21.23 14.86 -30.20
CA TYR A 324 -19.98 15.07 -30.94
C TYR A 324 -19.55 16.56 -31.01
N GLN A 325 -20.54 17.45 -30.96
CA GLN A 325 -20.40 18.90 -31.11
C GLN A 325 -20.56 19.66 -29.79
N THR A 326 -20.53 18.96 -28.64
CA THR A 326 -20.59 19.67 -27.37
C THR A 326 -19.37 20.58 -27.18
N GLY A 327 -19.55 21.67 -26.43
CA GLY A 327 -18.56 22.75 -26.30
C GLY A 327 -18.45 23.67 -27.51
N LEU A 328 -19.09 23.38 -28.66
CA LEU A 328 -19.00 24.26 -29.82
C LEU A 328 -19.81 25.55 -29.67
N PRO A 329 -19.34 26.69 -30.20
CA PRO A 329 -20.10 27.93 -30.18
C PRO A 329 -21.32 27.87 -31.12
N SER A 330 -22.28 28.77 -30.92
CA SER A 330 -23.40 28.96 -31.85
C SER A 330 -22.93 29.41 -33.25
N PRO A 331 -23.47 28.85 -34.35
CA PRO A 331 -24.53 27.83 -34.43
C PRO A 331 -24.02 26.38 -34.47
N LYS A 332 -22.71 26.16 -34.34
CA LYS A 332 -22.06 24.85 -34.54
C LYS A 332 -22.45 23.80 -33.50
N HIS A 333 -22.85 24.19 -32.29
CA HIS A 333 -23.47 23.26 -31.34
C HIS A 333 -24.74 22.57 -31.85
N LEU A 334 -25.37 23.05 -32.93
CA LEU A 334 -26.55 22.44 -33.55
C LEU A 334 -26.26 21.73 -34.87
N GLU A 335 -24.99 21.74 -35.32
CA GLU A 335 -24.61 21.07 -36.56
C GLU A 335 -24.73 19.54 -36.39
N THR A 336 -25.21 18.87 -37.43
CA THR A 336 -25.39 17.40 -37.46
C THR A 336 -24.67 16.74 -38.61
N ASP A 337 -24.11 17.52 -39.54
CA ASP A 337 -23.25 17.00 -40.60
C ASP A 337 -21.87 16.67 -40.04
N MET A 338 -21.58 15.37 -39.94
CA MET A 338 -20.35 14.85 -39.36
C MET A 338 -19.10 15.31 -40.13
N ASP A 339 -19.15 15.43 -41.46
CA ASP A 339 -17.99 15.88 -42.24
C ASP A 339 -17.65 17.34 -41.91
N LEU A 340 -18.67 18.18 -41.68
CA LEU A 340 -18.49 19.56 -41.25
C LEU A 340 -17.96 19.67 -39.82
N LEU A 341 -18.43 18.81 -38.92
CA LEU A 341 -17.96 18.78 -37.52
C LEU A 341 -16.51 18.27 -37.42
N THR A 342 -16.18 17.18 -38.11
CA THR A 342 -14.81 16.66 -38.18
C THR A 342 -13.85 17.70 -38.74
N THR A 343 -14.25 18.40 -39.82
CA THR A 343 -13.44 19.50 -40.38
C THR A 343 -13.25 20.62 -39.37
N TYR A 344 -14.32 21.02 -38.67
CA TYR A 344 -14.23 22.07 -37.65
C TYR A 344 -13.25 21.71 -36.53
N TRP A 345 -13.32 20.49 -35.98
CA TRP A 345 -12.42 20.06 -34.91
C TRP A 345 -10.95 19.92 -35.33
N GLN A 346 -10.69 19.70 -36.62
CA GLN A 346 -9.33 19.72 -37.16
C GLN A 346 -8.78 21.15 -37.28
N GLU A 347 -9.63 22.11 -37.62
CA GLU A 347 -9.28 23.53 -37.75
C GLU A 347 -9.21 24.25 -36.39
N HIS A 348 -9.94 23.75 -35.39
CA HIS A 348 -10.11 24.33 -34.05
C HIS A 348 -9.81 23.35 -32.91
N PRO A 349 -8.58 22.80 -32.82
CA PRO A 349 -8.24 21.83 -31.77
C PRO A 349 -8.36 22.40 -30.35
N GLU A 350 -8.31 23.72 -30.18
CA GLU A 350 -8.47 24.40 -28.89
C GLU A 350 -9.84 24.19 -28.24
N GLY A 351 -10.91 24.06 -29.05
CA GLY A 351 -12.26 23.89 -28.51
C GLY A 351 -12.50 22.52 -27.87
N LYS A 352 -11.56 21.57 -28.05
CA LYS A 352 -11.67 20.23 -27.45
C LYS A 352 -11.57 20.28 -25.93
N LYS A 353 -10.99 21.34 -25.37
CA LYS A 353 -10.96 21.57 -23.92
C LYS A 353 -12.38 21.74 -23.35
N ASP A 354 -13.25 22.44 -24.06
CA ASP A 354 -14.65 22.61 -23.63
C ASP A 354 -15.40 21.27 -23.67
N TRP A 355 -15.11 20.43 -24.66
CA TRP A 355 -15.63 19.06 -24.71
C TRP A 355 -15.12 18.20 -23.55
N GLU A 356 -13.83 18.28 -23.24
CA GLU A 356 -13.20 17.60 -22.11
C GLU A 356 -13.84 17.98 -20.78
N GLU A 357 -14.03 19.28 -20.54
CA GLU A 357 -14.65 19.78 -19.31
C GLU A 357 -16.08 19.26 -19.12
N ILE A 358 -16.89 19.28 -20.18
CA ILE A 358 -18.26 18.73 -20.15
C ILE A 358 -18.22 17.21 -19.96
N PHE A 359 -17.29 16.50 -20.59
CA PHE A 359 -17.14 15.06 -20.38
C PHE A 359 -16.81 14.74 -18.91
N ILE A 360 -15.89 15.48 -18.29
CA ILE A 360 -15.53 15.27 -16.88
C ILE A 360 -16.73 15.60 -15.97
N HIS A 361 -17.53 16.62 -16.29
CA HIS A 361 -18.78 16.92 -15.60
C HIS A 361 -19.75 15.72 -15.63
N GLU A 362 -19.98 15.13 -16.80
CA GLU A 362 -20.85 13.95 -16.93
C GLU A 362 -20.24 12.71 -16.25
N VAL A 363 -18.91 12.59 -16.20
CA VAL A 363 -18.23 11.59 -15.35
C VAL A 363 -18.49 11.85 -13.86
N GLY A 364 -18.61 13.11 -13.43
CA GLY A 364 -19.06 13.46 -12.08
C GLY A 364 -20.41 12.84 -11.76
N HIS A 365 -21.39 13.02 -12.65
CA HIS A 365 -22.68 12.33 -12.53
C HIS A 365 -22.53 10.81 -12.54
N MET A 366 -21.70 10.25 -13.42
CA MET A 366 -21.46 8.79 -13.48
C MET A 366 -20.99 8.25 -12.14
N LEU A 367 -20.15 9.01 -11.43
CA LEU A 367 -19.58 8.66 -10.15
C LEU A 367 -20.46 9.01 -8.94
N GLY A 368 -21.60 9.68 -9.15
CA GLY A 368 -22.58 9.96 -8.11
C GLY A 368 -22.60 11.40 -7.60
N LEU A 369 -22.00 12.34 -8.33
CA LEU A 369 -22.17 13.75 -8.04
C LEU A 369 -23.43 14.34 -8.68
N GLU A 370 -23.99 15.36 -8.07
CA GLU A 370 -25.12 16.13 -8.60
C GLU A 370 -24.84 17.63 -8.61
N HIS A 371 -25.77 18.39 -9.17
CA HIS A 371 -25.67 19.85 -9.22
C HIS A 371 -25.98 20.48 -7.86
N PRO A 372 -25.37 21.62 -7.48
CA PRO A 372 -25.62 22.28 -6.20
C PRO A 372 -27.02 22.92 -6.06
N TRP A 373 -27.90 22.77 -7.06
CA TRP A 373 -29.26 23.28 -7.08
C TRP A 373 -30.31 22.19 -7.28
N ASP A 374 -29.92 20.92 -7.18
CA ASP A 374 -30.82 19.81 -7.50
C ASP A 374 -31.74 19.44 -6.32
N GLU A 375 -32.99 19.08 -6.63
CA GLU A 375 -33.97 18.46 -5.71
C GLU A 375 -34.68 17.30 -6.43
N LEU A 376 -34.00 16.65 -7.38
CA LEU A 376 -34.54 15.54 -8.16
C LEU A 376 -34.51 14.22 -7.37
N TYR A 377 -35.30 13.23 -7.81
CA TYR A 377 -35.29 11.84 -7.31
C TYR A 377 -35.44 11.61 -5.79
N SER A 378 -36.13 12.52 -5.08
CA SER A 378 -36.32 12.49 -3.61
C SER A 378 -35.11 12.93 -2.82
N ASP A 379 -34.09 13.47 -3.49
CA ASP A 379 -33.13 14.33 -2.83
C ASP A 379 -33.80 15.63 -2.34
N THR A 380 -33.29 16.18 -1.25
CA THR A 380 -33.83 17.38 -0.59
C THR A 380 -32.75 18.38 -0.19
N ASP A 381 -31.50 18.23 -0.67
CA ASP A 381 -30.37 19.01 -0.17
C ASP A 381 -29.63 19.85 -1.22
N GLN A 382 -30.37 20.76 -1.88
CA GLN A 382 -29.77 21.84 -2.65
C GLN A 382 -29.01 22.89 -1.79
N ALA A 383 -27.89 23.39 -2.33
CA ALA A 383 -27.14 24.53 -1.79
C ALA A 383 -27.74 25.89 -2.22
N VAL A 384 -28.21 25.98 -3.46
CA VAL A 384 -28.80 27.18 -4.08
C VAL A 384 -30.07 26.82 -4.86
N ALA A 385 -30.94 27.78 -5.16
CA ALA A 385 -32.27 27.47 -5.70
C ALA A 385 -32.28 27.25 -7.22
N THR A 386 -31.29 27.80 -7.93
CA THR A 386 -31.21 27.75 -9.38
C THR A 386 -29.75 27.69 -9.84
N SER A 387 -29.53 27.24 -11.08
CA SER A 387 -28.20 27.21 -11.71
C SER A 387 -27.54 28.59 -11.88
N ASP A 388 -28.32 29.67 -11.80
CA ASP A 388 -27.82 31.05 -11.96
C ASP A 388 -27.40 31.68 -10.61
N ASP A 389 -27.73 31.05 -9.48
CA ASP A 389 -27.39 31.57 -8.17
C ASP A 389 -25.89 31.38 -7.87
N PRO A 390 -25.19 32.39 -7.31
CA PRO A 390 -23.79 32.23 -6.94
C PRO A 390 -23.61 31.07 -5.95
N HIS A 391 -22.72 30.15 -6.30
CA HIS A 391 -22.35 29.02 -5.45
C HIS A 391 -20.83 28.88 -5.33
N THR A 392 -20.33 28.14 -4.34
CA THR A 392 -18.92 27.71 -4.25
C THR A 392 -18.46 27.12 -5.59
N HIS A 393 -17.22 27.38 -6.01
CA HIS A 393 -16.70 26.78 -7.25
C HIS A 393 -16.67 25.25 -7.17
N THR A 394 -17.37 24.61 -8.11
CA THR A 394 -17.48 23.16 -8.33
C THR A 394 -17.62 22.94 -9.83
N LEU A 395 -17.04 21.86 -10.35
CA LEU A 395 -17.24 21.46 -11.75
C LEU A 395 -18.70 21.08 -12.03
N MET A 396 -19.46 20.69 -11.00
CA MET A 396 -20.89 20.40 -11.11
C MET A 396 -21.75 21.66 -11.24
N GLY A 397 -21.15 22.85 -11.19
CA GLY A 397 -21.84 24.11 -11.43
C GLY A 397 -21.81 24.59 -12.89
N TYR A 398 -22.81 25.36 -13.33
CA TYR A 398 -22.87 25.88 -14.71
C TYR A 398 -22.18 27.24 -14.89
N SER A 399 -22.10 28.07 -13.84
CA SER A 399 -21.64 29.47 -13.95
C SER A 399 -20.22 29.73 -13.47
N ASN A 400 -19.55 28.71 -12.92
CA ASN A 400 -18.25 28.84 -12.25
C ASN A 400 -17.20 27.92 -12.89
N THR A 401 -17.03 28.01 -14.21
CA THR A 401 -15.94 27.34 -14.94
C THR A 401 -14.60 27.96 -14.52
N GLY A 402 -14.05 27.45 -13.42
CA GLY A 402 -12.72 27.76 -12.94
C GLY A 402 -11.66 27.28 -13.94
N GLU A 403 -10.53 27.97 -13.96
CA GLU A 403 -9.49 27.92 -15.00
C GLU A 403 -8.88 26.53 -15.34
N GLU A 404 -9.24 25.45 -14.65
CA GLU A 404 -8.52 24.17 -14.66
C GLU A 404 -9.16 22.99 -15.40
N GLY A 405 -10.43 23.05 -15.82
CA GLY A 405 -11.03 21.98 -16.65
C GLY A 405 -10.97 20.58 -16.02
N TRP A 406 -10.97 20.51 -14.68
CA TRP A 406 -10.95 19.28 -13.87
C TRP A 406 -11.84 19.47 -12.63
N PHE A 407 -12.15 18.38 -11.93
CA PHE A 407 -12.84 18.42 -10.64
C PHE A 407 -12.13 19.36 -9.66
N MET A 408 -12.91 20.18 -8.96
CA MET A 408 -12.43 21.01 -7.86
C MET A 408 -12.26 20.17 -6.60
N ASP A 409 -11.56 20.73 -5.61
CA ASP A 409 -11.32 20.07 -4.32
C ASP A 409 -12.60 19.59 -3.61
N ILE A 410 -13.70 20.34 -3.71
CA ILE A 410 -14.99 19.95 -3.15
C ILE A 410 -15.61 18.75 -3.88
N ASP A 411 -15.41 18.66 -5.20
CA ASP A 411 -15.90 17.56 -6.02
C ASP A 411 -15.14 16.28 -5.67
N ILE A 412 -13.80 16.37 -5.59
CA ILE A 412 -12.95 15.24 -5.19
C ILE A 412 -13.28 14.78 -3.77
N ALA A 413 -13.50 15.70 -2.83
CA ALA A 413 -13.88 15.33 -1.47
C ALA A 413 -15.27 14.67 -1.39
N ALA A 414 -16.23 15.13 -2.20
CA ALA A 414 -17.53 14.48 -2.31
C ALA A 414 -17.39 13.06 -2.88
N LEU A 415 -16.63 12.90 -3.97
CA LEU A 415 -16.34 11.59 -4.57
C LEU A 415 -15.62 10.64 -3.60
N GLN A 416 -14.65 11.13 -2.83
CA GLN A 416 -13.97 10.32 -1.82
C GLN A 416 -14.88 9.94 -0.65
N SER A 417 -15.88 10.75 -0.33
CA SER A 417 -16.88 10.37 0.68
C SER A 417 -17.79 9.24 0.21
N ILE A 418 -18.03 9.14 -1.10
CA ILE A 418 -18.79 8.05 -1.73
C ILE A 418 -17.91 6.79 -1.84
N TRP A 419 -16.79 6.90 -2.54
CA TRP A 419 -15.99 5.76 -2.98
C TRP A 419 -14.88 5.37 -2.00
N GLY A 420 -14.55 6.23 -1.05
CA GLY A 420 -13.32 6.15 -0.28
C GLY A 420 -12.16 6.83 -1.00
N VAL A 421 -11.18 7.27 -0.22
CA VAL A 421 -9.87 7.69 -0.75
C VAL A 421 -9.21 6.47 -1.37
N SER A 422 -8.59 6.61 -2.55
CA SER A 422 -7.77 5.52 -3.09
C SER A 422 -6.74 5.10 -2.03
N THR A 423 -6.91 3.91 -1.45
CA THR A 423 -5.95 3.44 -0.44
C THR A 423 -4.71 2.95 -1.14
N ALA A 424 -3.59 3.56 -0.78
CA ALA A 424 -2.20 3.29 -1.12
C ALA A 424 -1.62 4.08 -2.31
N THR A 425 -0.60 4.88 -1.97
CA THR A 425 0.62 5.08 -2.77
C THR A 425 0.54 5.87 -4.07
N GLU A 426 0.73 7.18 -4.00
CA GLU A 426 1.60 7.78 -5.01
C GLU A 426 2.77 8.50 -4.38
N SER A 427 3.90 8.25 -5.00
CA SER A 427 5.09 9.06 -4.84
C SER A 427 4.85 10.51 -5.24
N GLN A 428 3.68 10.94 -5.69
CA GLN A 428 3.56 12.22 -6.38
C GLN A 428 2.54 13.16 -5.72
N PHE A 429 2.78 14.47 -5.86
CA PHE A 429 1.93 15.54 -5.34
C PHE A 429 1.85 16.66 -6.38
N GLU A 430 0.65 17.14 -6.64
CA GLU A 430 0.43 18.27 -7.54
C GLU A 430 0.46 19.58 -6.76
N VAL A 431 1.19 20.57 -7.27
CA VAL A 431 1.38 21.86 -6.63
C VAL A 431 0.31 22.83 -7.14
N TYR A 432 -0.45 23.44 -6.25
CA TYR A 432 -1.51 24.38 -6.59
C TYR A 432 -1.09 25.84 -6.40
N GLN A 433 -1.85 26.77 -6.99
CA GLN A 433 -1.68 28.22 -6.73
C GLN A 433 -1.86 28.55 -5.24
N ALA A 434 -2.74 27.83 -4.54
CA ALA A 434 -2.96 27.98 -3.12
C ALA A 434 -1.73 27.62 -2.27
N ASP A 435 -0.81 26.80 -2.80
CA ASP A 435 0.39 26.36 -2.08
C ASP A 435 1.52 27.40 -2.12
N ILE A 436 1.40 28.49 -2.89
CA ILE A 436 2.51 29.46 -3.04
C ILE A 436 2.93 30.02 -1.68
N GLY A 437 4.20 29.81 -1.33
CA GLY A 437 4.77 30.19 -0.05
C GLY A 437 4.78 29.08 1.00
N ASP A 438 4.09 27.96 0.75
CA ASP A 438 4.07 26.81 1.64
C ASP A 438 5.27 25.89 1.42
N GLU A 439 5.61 25.17 2.48
CA GLU A 439 6.62 24.13 2.51
C GLU A 439 5.97 22.74 2.37
N ILE A 440 6.29 22.03 1.30
CA ILE A 440 5.75 20.70 0.98
C ILE A 440 6.84 19.63 1.14
N TYR A 441 6.52 18.51 1.78
CA TYR A 441 7.36 17.31 1.81
C TYR A 441 6.49 16.05 1.89
N ALA A 442 7.09 14.89 1.61
CA ALA A 442 6.42 13.60 1.79
C ALA A 442 7.08 12.78 2.90
N GLN A 443 6.32 11.86 3.45
CA GLN A 443 6.74 10.80 4.33
C GLN A 443 6.35 9.48 3.70
N VAL A 444 7.21 8.48 3.85
CA VAL A 444 6.89 7.09 3.53
C VAL A 444 6.86 6.31 4.83
N SER A 445 5.86 5.45 4.98
CA SER A 445 5.77 4.48 6.06
C SER A 445 5.63 3.07 5.49
N PHE A 446 6.12 2.07 6.21
CA PHE A 446 5.93 0.66 5.87
C PHE A 446 6.09 -0.19 7.13
N THR A 447 5.50 -1.38 7.14
CA THR A 447 5.79 -2.37 8.18
C THR A 447 6.90 -3.29 7.69
N ASP A 448 8.00 -3.43 8.43
CA ASP A 448 9.09 -4.35 8.08
C ASP A 448 8.70 -5.83 8.26
N GLY A 449 9.60 -6.74 7.89
CA GLY A 449 9.38 -8.19 8.06
C GLY A 449 9.40 -8.67 9.51
N GLY A 450 9.90 -7.86 10.45
CA GLY A 450 9.82 -8.06 11.89
C GLY A 450 8.50 -7.60 12.51
N GLY A 451 7.68 -6.86 11.75
CA GLY A 451 6.39 -6.32 12.18
C GLY A 451 6.45 -4.93 12.81
N SER A 452 7.57 -4.22 12.74
CA SER A 452 7.65 -2.84 13.23
C SER A 452 7.27 -1.83 12.14
N LEU A 453 6.69 -0.70 12.56
CA LEU A 453 6.36 0.39 11.66
C LEU A 453 7.57 1.30 11.49
N GLU A 454 8.07 1.37 10.27
CA GLU A 454 9.18 2.21 9.85
C GLU A 454 8.67 3.46 9.12
N THR A 455 9.40 4.57 9.25
CA THR A 455 8.97 5.84 8.66
C THR A 455 10.15 6.74 8.29
N LEU A 456 10.15 7.28 7.07
CA LEU A 456 11.20 8.14 6.52
C LEU A 456 10.58 9.35 5.83
N ALA A 457 11.13 10.55 6.02
CA ALA A 457 10.67 11.78 5.35
C ALA A 457 11.62 12.19 4.21
N SER A 458 11.07 12.86 3.21
CA SER A 458 11.85 13.52 2.16
C SER A 458 12.39 14.87 2.62
N ASP A 459 13.24 15.47 1.79
CA ASP A 459 13.51 16.91 1.87
C ASP A 459 12.23 17.73 1.61
N THR A 460 12.23 18.97 2.11
CA THR A 460 11.16 19.95 1.94
C THR A 460 11.41 20.87 0.75
N VAL A 461 10.36 21.24 0.03
CA VAL A 461 10.39 22.23 -1.05
C VAL A 461 9.44 23.37 -0.76
N THR A 462 9.89 24.61 -0.95
CA THR A 462 9.02 25.80 -0.89
C THR A 462 8.39 26.04 -2.25
N ILE A 463 7.07 26.20 -2.29
CA ILE A 463 6.34 26.48 -3.53
C ILE A 463 6.46 27.95 -3.91
N ILE A 464 6.69 28.19 -5.20
CA ILE A 464 6.91 29.52 -5.78
C ILE A 464 5.85 29.85 -6.82
N ALA A 465 5.64 31.16 -7.02
CA ALA A 465 4.70 31.71 -8.00
C ALA A 465 5.09 31.45 -9.45
#